data_AF-A0A9X0CYK9-F1
#
_entry.id   AF-A0A9X0CYK9-F1
#
_cell.length_a   1.000
_cell.length_b   1.000
_cell.length_c   1.000
_cell.angle_alpha   90.00
_cell.angle_beta   90.00
_cell.angle_gamma   90.00
#
_symmetry.space_group_name_H-M   'P 1'
#
loop_
_entity.id
_entity.type
_entity.pdbx_description
1 polymer ?
#
loop_
_entity_poly.entity_id
_entity_poly.type
_entity_poly.pdbx_seq_one_letter_code
_entity_poly.pdbx_strand_id
1 'polypeptide(L)'
;MLRKQGKGTSPEGQRLNRGIAQKLDGLNAEMQHALLQQEQSGVRRPANTYVGKMDQVHQWLNNPSSDPTRLGERAIRECTDEGRTVAEKCSGPERSEILQLCNDLDKLADELAEMMRRGMAAATAEKIERKMEELNNKLQHAIIAQVAEDFMDTTTNLKQLEKAARAPPDAPNREAEFESKAGAFEHQANQVANTAIQLANAGGNTNKRLLDQIRQNAEELKEWTPQVSHVAKIMLDYGKRSPGDVPAVSVHFENMRDILEREDGHTHQSGRQRNGHGQVY
;
A
#
# COMPACT_ATOMS: atom_id res chain seq x y z
N MET A 1 20.62 -10.39 -29.57
CA MET A 1 21.34 -11.28 -30.50
C MET A 1 22.86 -10.99 -30.50
N LEU A 2 23.58 -11.30 -29.40
CA LEU A 2 25.07 -11.22 -29.33
C LEU A 2 25.73 -12.44 -28.63
N ARG A 3 24.93 -13.32 -28.01
CA ARG A 3 25.40 -14.61 -27.45
C ARG A 3 25.66 -15.69 -28.52
N LYS A 4 25.08 -15.59 -29.72
CA LYS A 4 25.12 -16.63 -30.76
C LYS A 4 26.33 -16.57 -31.70
N GLN A 5 27.24 -15.59 -31.58
CA GLN A 5 28.38 -15.42 -32.50
C GLN A 5 29.77 -15.78 -31.91
N GLY A 6 29.86 -16.35 -30.70
CA GLY A 6 31.15 -16.80 -30.15
C GLY A 6 32.22 -15.72 -29.91
N LYS A 7 31.88 -14.43 -30.04
CA LYS A 7 32.82 -13.30 -29.88
C LYS A 7 33.06 -12.87 -28.43
N GLY A 8 32.55 -13.62 -27.45
CA GLY A 8 32.70 -13.30 -26.01
C GLY A 8 34.14 -13.31 -25.50
N THR A 9 35.04 -14.05 -26.16
CA THR A 9 36.47 -14.17 -25.85
C THR A 9 37.38 -13.35 -26.78
N SER A 10 36.80 -12.56 -27.71
CA SER A 10 37.60 -11.66 -28.55
C SER A 10 38.27 -10.58 -27.67
N PRO A 11 39.47 -10.08 -28.04
CA PRO A 11 40.13 -9.01 -27.30
C PRO A 11 39.25 -7.76 -27.14
N GLU A 12 38.42 -7.46 -28.15
CA GLU A 12 37.43 -6.38 -28.11
C GLU A 12 36.28 -6.67 -27.14
N GLY A 13 35.75 -7.89 -27.13
CA GLY A 13 34.72 -8.33 -26.18
C GLY A 13 35.21 -8.34 -24.73
N GLN A 14 36.46 -8.73 -24.49
CA GLN A 14 37.09 -8.67 -23.17
C GLN A 14 37.38 -7.23 -22.70
N ARG A 15 37.69 -6.32 -23.63
CA ARG A 15 37.84 -4.87 -23.33
C ARG A 15 36.49 -4.26 -22.98
N LEU A 16 35.44 -4.60 -23.72
CA LEU A 16 34.09 -4.12 -23.46
C LEU A 16 33.56 -4.65 -22.12
N ASN A 17 33.73 -5.95 -21.84
CA ASN A 17 33.33 -6.54 -20.55
C ASN A 17 34.07 -5.90 -19.38
N ARG A 18 35.38 -5.62 -19.51
CA ARG A 18 36.14 -4.88 -18.48
C ARG A 18 35.63 -3.44 -18.32
N GLY A 19 35.30 -2.76 -19.41
CA GLY A 19 34.72 -1.41 -19.36
C GLY A 19 33.33 -1.37 -18.70
N ILE A 20 32.49 -2.37 -18.97
CA ILE A 20 31.18 -2.51 -18.32
C ILE A 20 31.35 -2.82 -16.83
N ALA A 21 32.24 -3.74 -16.47
CA ALA A 21 32.53 -4.06 -15.07
C ALA A 21 33.02 -2.82 -14.30
N GLN A 22 33.96 -2.06 -14.87
CA GLN A 22 34.43 -0.80 -14.27
C GLN A 22 33.32 0.24 -14.09
N LYS A 23 32.40 0.35 -15.05
CA LYS A 23 31.24 1.25 -14.91
C LYS A 23 30.26 0.78 -13.84
N LEU A 24 30.03 -0.53 -13.72
CA LEU A 24 29.17 -1.10 -12.68
C LEU A 24 29.79 -0.92 -11.29
N ASP A 25 31.11 -1.13 -11.16
CA ASP A 25 31.83 -0.90 -9.90
C ASP A 25 31.81 0.58 -9.52
N GLY A 26 32.02 1.48 -10.49
CA GLY A 26 31.90 2.93 -10.29
C GLY A 26 30.49 3.34 -9.85
N LEU A 27 29.46 2.84 -10.53
CA LEU A 27 28.06 3.11 -10.18
C LEU A 27 27.71 2.57 -8.78
N ASN A 28 28.21 1.39 -8.42
CA ASN A 28 28.01 0.80 -7.11
C ASN A 28 28.71 1.62 -6.01
N ALA A 29 29.93 2.11 -6.27
CA ALA A 29 30.63 2.99 -5.35
C ALA A 29 29.93 4.35 -5.18
N GLU A 30 29.44 4.95 -6.27
CA GLU A 30 28.64 6.18 -6.22
C GLU A 30 27.33 5.97 -5.45
N MET A 31 26.65 4.83 -5.66
CA MET A 31 25.44 4.46 -4.93
C MET A 31 25.71 4.27 -3.44
N GLN A 32 26.77 3.55 -3.06
CA GLN A 32 27.16 3.37 -1.67
C GLN A 32 27.55 4.70 -1.02
N HIS A 33 28.26 5.57 -1.74
CA HIS A 33 28.59 6.91 -1.26
C HIS A 33 27.34 7.77 -1.08
N ALA A 34 26.39 7.73 -2.01
CA ALA A 34 25.11 8.42 -1.87
C ALA A 34 24.29 7.89 -0.69
N LEU A 35 24.27 6.56 -0.47
CA LEU A 35 23.61 5.95 0.68
C LEU A 35 24.29 6.35 2.00
N LEU A 36 25.62 6.32 2.06
CA LEU A 36 26.39 6.76 3.24
C LEU A 36 26.21 8.26 3.51
N GLN A 37 26.23 9.11 2.48
CA GLN A 37 25.93 10.54 2.63
C GLN A 37 24.49 10.75 3.10
N GLN A 38 23.53 9.98 2.59
CA GLN A 38 22.15 10.01 3.03
C GLN A 38 22.01 9.59 4.50
N GLU A 39 22.73 8.56 4.95
CA GLU A 39 22.74 8.11 6.35
C GLU A 39 23.47 9.09 7.28
N GLN A 40 24.59 9.68 6.83
CA GLN A 40 25.39 10.62 7.61
C GLN A 40 24.77 12.02 7.72
N SER A 41 23.93 12.41 6.76
CA SER A 41 23.29 13.73 6.72
C SER A 41 22.36 14.00 7.91
N GLY A 42 21.97 12.97 8.68
CA GLY A 42 20.98 13.10 9.75
C GLY A 42 19.61 13.57 9.25
N VAL A 43 19.39 13.60 7.92
CA VAL A 43 18.13 14.01 7.30
C VAL A 43 17.06 13.03 7.74
N ARG A 44 16.20 13.52 8.63
CA ARG A 44 15.04 12.78 9.11
C ARG A 44 14.10 12.55 7.93
N ARG A 45 13.69 11.30 7.73
CA ARG A 45 12.78 10.93 6.63
C ARG A 45 11.34 11.10 7.11
N PRO A 46 10.39 11.48 6.24
CA PRO A 46 8.97 11.45 6.57
C PRO A 46 8.57 10.07 7.11
N ALA A 47 7.76 10.04 8.17
CA ALA A 47 7.26 8.80 8.72
C ALA A 47 6.06 8.29 7.93
N ASN A 48 6.00 6.99 7.68
CA ASN A 48 4.89 6.36 6.97
C ASN A 48 3.74 5.94 7.91
N THR A 49 4.02 5.81 9.20
CA THR A 49 3.02 5.42 10.21
C THR A 49 2.50 6.64 10.96
N TYR A 50 1.26 6.59 11.40
CA TYR A 50 0.65 7.68 12.16
C TYR A 50 1.41 7.96 13.47
N VAL A 51 1.85 6.90 14.18
CA VAL A 51 2.69 7.03 15.38
C VAL A 51 4.01 7.74 15.07
N GLY A 52 4.70 7.35 13.99
CA GLY A 52 5.94 8.01 13.60
C GLY A 52 5.72 9.48 13.18
N LYS A 53 4.58 9.80 12.56
CA LYS A 53 4.19 11.18 12.26
C LYS A 53 3.92 11.96 13.54
N MET A 54 3.24 11.39 14.53
CA MET A 54 3.07 12.01 15.85
C MET A 54 4.41 12.27 16.54
N ASP A 55 5.36 11.34 16.48
CA ASP A 55 6.70 11.53 17.03
C ASP A 55 7.43 12.69 16.33
N GLN A 56 7.28 12.82 15.02
CA GLN A 56 7.84 13.95 14.25
C GLN A 56 7.21 15.28 14.64
N VAL A 57 5.90 15.30 14.83
CA VAL A 57 5.16 16.47 15.31
C VAL A 57 5.61 16.85 16.71
N HIS A 58 5.66 15.92 17.64
CA HIS A 58 6.10 16.16 19.02
C HIS A 58 7.54 16.71 19.07
N GLN A 59 8.46 16.13 18.30
CA GLN A 59 9.85 16.60 18.24
C GLN A 59 9.95 18.00 17.63
N TRP A 60 9.18 18.26 16.57
CA TRP A 60 9.13 19.58 15.95
C TRP A 60 8.55 20.64 16.89
N LEU A 61 7.46 20.34 17.60
CA LEU A 61 6.83 21.26 18.55
C LEU A 61 7.74 21.61 19.72
N ASN A 62 8.55 20.65 20.19
CA ASN A 62 9.53 20.85 21.26
C ASN A 62 10.77 21.65 20.81
N ASN A 63 11.18 21.51 19.55
CA ASN A 63 12.34 22.21 19.02
C ASN A 63 12.17 22.65 17.55
N PRO A 64 11.35 23.70 17.30
CA PRO A 64 11.01 24.12 15.95
C PRO A 64 12.20 24.58 15.09
N SER A 65 13.24 25.13 15.71
CA SER A 65 14.44 25.63 15.04
C SER A 65 15.38 24.50 14.57
N SER A 66 15.17 23.28 15.04
CA SER A 66 15.98 22.11 14.67
C SER A 66 15.45 21.33 13.45
N ASP A 67 14.32 21.76 12.88
CA ASP A 67 13.68 21.13 11.71
C ASP A 67 13.65 22.07 10.50
N PRO A 68 14.78 22.22 9.76
CA PRO A 68 14.84 23.06 8.56
C PRO A 68 13.94 22.55 7.43
N THR A 69 13.48 21.30 7.53
CA THR A 69 12.65 20.60 6.56
C THR A 69 11.15 20.68 6.85
N ARG A 70 10.73 21.28 7.97
CA ARG A 70 9.32 21.39 8.42
C ARG A 70 8.59 20.03 8.38
N LEU A 71 9.28 18.96 8.76
CA LEU A 71 8.75 17.59 8.77
C LEU A 71 7.56 17.46 9.71
N GLY A 72 7.58 18.12 10.88
CA GLY A 72 6.45 18.10 11.80
C GLY A 72 5.19 18.72 11.18
N GLU A 73 5.31 19.88 10.55
CA GLU A 73 4.16 20.50 9.88
C GLU A 73 3.63 19.65 8.73
N ARG A 74 4.54 19.10 7.92
CA ARG A 74 4.18 18.19 6.83
C ARG A 74 3.46 16.95 7.35
N ALA A 75 3.92 16.39 8.48
CA ALA A 75 3.29 15.24 9.12
C ALA A 75 1.85 15.55 9.57
N ILE A 76 1.58 16.76 10.10
CA ILE A 76 0.20 17.18 10.41
C ILE A 76 -0.67 17.17 9.14
N ARG A 77 -0.19 17.78 8.05
CA ARG A 77 -0.95 17.83 6.78
C ARG A 77 -1.24 16.44 6.25
N GLU A 78 -0.22 15.58 6.19
CA GLU A 78 -0.37 14.19 5.75
C GLU A 78 -1.38 13.42 6.62
N CYS A 79 -1.39 13.62 7.95
CA CYS A 79 -2.40 13.02 8.84
C CYS A 79 -3.81 13.54 8.56
N THR A 80 -3.98 14.85 8.29
CA THR A 80 -5.29 15.41 7.96
C THR A 80 -5.81 14.96 6.59
N ASP A 81 -4.92 14.77 5.61
CA ASP A 81 -5.27 14.27 4.28
C ASP A 81 -5.66 12.79 4.33
N GLU A 82 -4.92 11.98 5.10
CA GLU A 82 -5.30 10.61 5.41
C GLU A 82 -6.66 10.56 6.12
N GLY A 83 -6.88 11.47 7.08
CA GLY A 83 -8.15 11.57 7.79
C GLY A 83 -9.34 11.88 6.88
N ARG A 84 -9.15 12.79 5.92
CA ARG A 84 -10.16 13.09 4.89
C ARG A 84 -10.44 11.90 3.99
N THR A 85 -9.41 11.18 3.57
CA THR A 85 -9.53 9.98 2.74
C THR A 85 -10.34 8.89 3.45
N VAL A 86 -10.13 8.69 4.76
CA VAL A 86 -10.93 7.76 5.56
C VAL A 86 -12.36 8.27 5.71
N ALA A 87 -12.54 9.57 5.97
CA ALA A 87 -13.86 10.18 6.14
C ALA A 87 -14.76 10.11 4.89
N GLU A 88 -14.19 10.04 3.67
CA GLU A 88 -14.94 9.81 2.43
C GLU A 88 -15.72 8.49 2.44
N LYS A 89 -15.26 7.51 3.23
CA LYS A 89 -15.85 6.18 3.34
C LYS A 89 -16.72 6.01 4.59
N CYS A 90 -16.62 6.93 5.54
CA CYS A 90 -17.48 7.00 6.71
C CYS A 90 -18.84 7.63 6.38
N SER A 91 -19.83 7.42 7.24
CA SER A 91 -21.15 8.06 7.13
C SER A 91 -21.61 8.66 8.46
N GLY A 92 -22.58 9.57 8.39
CA GLY A 92 -23.22 10.13 9.58
C GLY A 92 -22.28 10.91 10.50
N PRO A 93 -22.45 10.79 11.83
CA PRO A 93 -21.67 11.54 12.82
C PRO A 93 -20.16 11.29 12.75
N GLU A 94 -19.73 10.04 12.51
CA GLU A 94 -18.30 9.68 12.47
C GLU A 94 -17.55 10.45 11.39
N ARG A 95 -18.12 10.55 10.19
CA ARG A 95 -17.57 11.36 9.10
C ARG A 95 -17.43 12.83 9.49
N SER A 96 -18.46 13.40 10.11
CA SER A 96 -18.46 14.81 10.50
C SER A 96 -17.40 15.10 11.56
N GLU A 97 -17.23 14.22 12.53
CA GLU A 97 -16.23 14.34 13.59
C GLU A 97 -14.80 14.29 13.05
N ILE A 98 -14.50 13.32 12.15
CA ILE A 98 -13.17 13.21 11.54
C ILE A 98 -12.84 14.47 10.74
N LEU A 99 -13.77 14.97 9.91
CA LEU A 99 -13.56 16.18 9.11
C LEU A 99 -13.38 17.42 9.98
N GLN A 100 -14.12 17.53 11.09
CA GLN A 100 -13.96 18.63 12.04
C GLN A 100 -12.57 18.60 12.69
N LEU A 101 -12.09 17.43 13.11
CA LEU A 101 -10.74 17.26 13.66
C LEU A 101 -9.66 17.66 12.65
N CYS A 102 -9.81 17.26 11.38
CA CYS A 102 -8.88 17.62 10.32
C CYS A 102 -8.81 19.14 10.12
N ASN A 103 -9.98 19.81 10.06
CA ASN A 103 -10.04 21.26 9.88
C ASN A 103 -9.49 22.03 11.08
N ASP A 104 -9.75 21.55 12.30
CA ASP A 104 -9.21 22.14 13.52
C ASP A 104 -7.68 22.01 13.57
N LEU A 105 -7.13 20.84 13.19
CA LEU A 105 -5.69 20.61 13.11
C LEU A 105 -5.03 21.52 12.07
N ASP A 106 -5.64 21.67 10.90
CA ASP A 106 -5.10 22.53 9.86
C ASP A 106 -5.02 24.00 10.30
N LYS A 107 -6.09 24.48 10.96
CA LYS A 107 -6.13 25.82 11.53
C LYS A 107 -5.06 26.02 12.61
N LEU A 108 -4.90 25.05 13.51
CA LEU A 108 -3.87 25.12 14.56
C LEU A 108 -2.45 25.11 13.96
N ALA A 109 -2.22 24.32 12.92
CA ALA A 109 -0.94 24.27 12.22
C ALA A 109 -0.61 25.61 11.53
N ASP A 110 -1.60 26.26 10.92
CA ASP A 110 -1.44 27.60 10.31
C ASP A 110 -1.12 28.67 11.36
N GLU A 111 -1.82 28.64 12.49
CA GLU A 111 -1.67 29.61 13.58
C GLU A 111 -0.35 29.43 14.37
N LEU A 112 0.26 28.24 14.30
CA LEU A 112 1.41 27.88 15.11
C LEU A 112 2.61 28.82 14.88
N ALA A 113 2.90 29.21 13.63
CA ALA A 113 4.02 30.11 13.32
C ALA A 113 3.83 31.51 13.95
N GLU A 114 2.60 32.00 14.04
CA GLU A 114 2.28 33.27 14.70
C GLU A 114 2.33 33.14 16.23
N MET A 115 1.88 32.01 16.76
CA MET A 115 1.90 31.73 18.19
C MET A 115 3.32 31.48 18.73
N MET A 116 4.21 30.90 17.92
CA MET A 116 5.64 30.82 18.21
C MET A 116 6.28 32.20 18.39
N ARG A 117 5.95 33.16 17.51
CA ARG A 117 6.43 34.55 17.64
C ARG A 117 5.89 35.27 18.89
N ARG A 118 4.74 34.84 19.41
CA ARG A 118 4.07 35.44 20.58
C ARG A 118 4.36 34.73 21.91
N GLY A 119 5.19 33.68 21.91
CA GLY A 119 5.49 32.90 23.12
C GLY A 119 4.32 32.01 23.62
N MET A 120 3.27 31.82 22.82
CA MET A 120 2.13 30.96 23.15
C MET A 120 2.22 29.56 22.53
N ALA A 121 3.40 29.18 22.00
CA ALA A 121 3.61 27.93 21.27
C ALA A 121 3.27 26.68 22.09
N ALA A 122 3.58 26.65 23.39
CA ALA A 122 3.41 25.47 24.22
C ALA A 122 1.95 25.05 24.37
N ALA A 123 1.04 25.99 24.61
CA ALA A 123 -0.39 25.69 24.74
C ALA A 123 -1.02 25.24 23.42
N THR A 124 -0.48 25.71 22.29
CA THR A 124 -0.93 25.31 20.94
C THR A 124 -0.36 23.95 20.55
N ALA A 125 0.89 23.68 20.90
CA ALA A 125 1.52 22.38 20.73
C ALA A 125 0.72 21.28 21.44
N GLU A 126 0.38 21.48 22.71
CA GLU A 126 -0.45 20.53 23.48
C GLU A 126 -1.83 20.30 22.84
N LYS A 127 -2.44 21.36 22.27
CA LYS A 127 -3.71 21.24 21.54
C LYS A 127 -3.58 20.44 20.25
N ILE A 128 -2.49 20.64 19.49
CA ILE A 128 -2.20 19.90 18.27
C ILE A 128 -2.01 18.42 18.60
N GLU A 129 -1.18 18.09 19.59
CA GLU A 129 -0.90 16.71 20.01
C GLU A 129 -2.18 15.98 20.43
N ARG A 130 -2.99 16.61 21.29
CA ARG A 130 -4.26 16.03 21.73
C ARG A 130 -5.22 15.80 20.56
N LYS A 131 -5.36 16.75 19.64
CA LYS A 131 -6.24 16.59 18.47
C LYS A 131 -5.73 15.55 17.49
N MET A 132 -4.41 15.40 17.34
CA MET A 132 -3.83 14.33 16.54
C MET A 132 -4.08 12.96 17.16
N GLU A 133 -4.04 12.84 18.49
CA GLU A 133 -4.40 11.60 19.19
C GLU A 133 -5.90 11.28 19.04
N GLU A 134 -6.77 12.28 19.21
CA GLU A 134 -8.22 12.16 18.96
C GLU A 134 -8.50 11.70 17.52
N LEU A 135 -7.84 12.32 16.53
CA LEU A 135 -7.94 11.93 15.13
C LEU A 135 -7.47 10.50 14.93
N ASN A 136 -6.30 10.11 15.47
CA ASN A 136 -5.79 8.74 15.34
C ASN A 136 -6.80 7.71 15.83
N ASN A 137 -7.40 7.93 16.99
CA ASN A 137 -8.37 7.02 17.59
C ASN A 137 -9.62 6.87 16.71
N LYS A 138 -10.09 7.97 16.11
CA LYS A 138 -11.23 7.93 15.16
C LYS A 138 -10.86 7.21 13.86
N LEU A 139 -9.67 7.44 13.34
CA LEU A 139 -9.20 6.75 12.14
C LEU A 139 -9.02 5.25 12.36
N GLN A 140 -8.46 4.84 13.50
CA GLN A 140 -8.35 3.43 13.86
C GLN A 140 -9.72 2.74 13.87
N HIS A 141 -10.71 3.35 14.52
CA HIS A 141 -12.06 2.80 14.57
C HIS A 141 -12.69 2.67 13.18
N ALA A 142 -12.65 3.75 12.39
CA ALA A 142 -13.19 3.78 11.05
C ALA A 142 -12.53 2.75 10.11
N ILE A 143 -11.20 2.65 10.15
CA ILE A 143 -10.45 1.70 9.32
C ILE A 143 -10.77 0.26 9.72
N ILE A 144 -10.90 -0.06 11.02
CA ILE A 144 -11.30 -1.40 11.47
C ILE A 144 -12.70 -1.77 10.93
N ALA A 145 -13.65 -0.83 10.99
CA ALA A 145 -14.97 -1.04 10.42
C ALA A 145 -14.90 -1.28 8.91
N GLN A 146 -14.05 -0.52 8.21
CA GLN A 146 -13.86 -0.69 6.77
C GLN A 146 -13.21 -2.04 6.41
N VAL A 147 -12.25 -2.53 7.20
CA VAL A 147 -11.65 -3.86 7.02
C VAL A 147 -12.73 -4.95 7.10
N ALA A 148 -13.68 -4.85 8.02
CA ALA A 148 -14.75 -5.82 8.13
C ALA A 148 -15.67 -5.86 6.89
N GLU A 149 -15.88 -4.71 6.23
CA GLU A 149 -16.68 -4.60 5.02
C GLU A 149 -15.92 -5.07 3.77
N ASP A 150 -14.73 -4.52 3.54
CA ASP A 150 -13.94 -4.78 2.32
C ASP A 150 -13.47 -6.24 2.22
N PHE A 151 -13.28 -6.91 3.36
CA PHE A 151 -12.85 -8.31 3.42
C PHE A 151 -14.02 -9.30 3.59
N MET A 152 -15.27 -8.85 3.50
CA MET A 152 -16.44 -9.74 3.61
C MET A 152 -16.51 -10.74 2.45
N ASP A 153 -16.16 -10.29 1.24
CA ASP A 153 -16.10 -11.13 0.04
C ASP A 153 -15.02 -10.65 -0.93
N THR A 154 -13.85 -11.27 -0.84
CA THR A 154 -12.67 -10.97 -1.66
C THR A 154 -12.63 -11.76 -2.98
N THR A 155 -13.48 -12.78 -3.15
CA THR A 155 -13.32 -13.78 -4.23
C THR A 155 -14.36 -13.66 -5.34
N THR A 156 -15.51 -13.04 -5.09
CA THR A 156 -16.61 -13.01 -6.06
C THR A 156 -16.24 -12.32 -7.37
N ASN A 157 -15.58 -11.15 -7.35
CA ASN A 157 -15.24 -10.47 -8.60
C ASN A 157 -14.18 -11.23 -9.40
N LEU A 158 -13.24 -11.90 -8.73
CA LEU A 158 -12.27 -12.78 -9.38
C LEU A 158 -12.95 -13.96 -10.09
N LYS A 159 -13.93 -14.60 -9.44
CA LYS A 159 -14.74 -15.67 -10.05
C LYS A 159 -15.57 -15.17 -11.22
N GLN A 160 -16.13 -13.96 -11.13
CA GLN A 160 -16.87 -13.34 -12.22
C GLN A 160 -15.96 -12.99 -13.41
N LEU A 161 -14.75 -12.49 -13.14
CA LEU A 161 -13.72 -12.25 -14.16
C LEU A 161 -13.34 -13.56 -14.86
N GLU A 162 -13.08 -14.64 -14.11
CA GLU A 162 -12.78 -15.95 -14.68
C GLU A 162 -13.90 -16.44 -15.60
N LYS A 163 -15.15 -16.35 -15.13
CA LYS A 163 -16.33 -16.75 -15.90
C LYS A 163 -16.45 -15.93 -17.19
N ALA A 164 -16.20 -14.63 -17.14
CA ALA A 164 -16.24 -13.76 -18.32
C ALA A 164 -15.10 -14.07 -19.29
N ALA A 165 -13.89 -14.38 -18.80
CA ALA A 165 -12.73 -14.76 -19.60
C ALA A 165 -12.97 -16.07 -20.39
N ARG A 166 -13.68 -17.02 -19.78
CA ARG A 166 -14.05 -18.32 -20.39
C ARG A 166 -15.33 -18.28 -21.24
N ALA A 167 -15.93 -17.11 -21.43
CA ALA A 167 -17.18 -17.00 -22.19
C ALA A 167 -17.01 -17.51 -23.64
N PRO A 168 -18.00 -18.27 -24.17
CA PRO A 168 -17.99 -18.75 -25.55
C PRO A 168 -17.79 -17.63 -26.58
N PRO A 169 -17.14 -17.87 -27.73
CA PRO A 169 -16.88 -16.83 -28.73
C PRO A 169 -18.13 -16.20 -29.35
N ASP A 170 -19.25 -16.93 -29.34
CA ASP A 170 -20.57 -16.54 -29.83
C ASP A 170 -21.42 -15.84 -28.77
N ALA A 171 -20.93 -15.70 -27.54
CA ALA A 171 -21.67 -15.02 -26.48
C ALA A 171 -21.93 -13.55 -26.83
N PRO A 172 -23.18 -13.06 -26.70
CA PRO A 172 -23.50 -11.67 -26.96
C PRO A 172 -22.79 -10.76 -25.94
N ASN A 173 -22.31 -9.60 -26.40
CA ASN A 173 -21.65 -8.59 -25.56
C ASN A 173 -20.42 -9.10 -24.77
N ARG A 174 -19.78 -10.17 -25.23
CA ARG A 174 -18.66 -10.85 -24.57
C ARG A 174 -17.55 -9.89 -24.11
N GLU A 175 -17.10 -8.99 -24.99
CA GLU A 175 -16.04 -8.04 -24.65
C GLU A 175 -16.48 -7.01 -23.61
N ALA A 176 -17.71 -6.51 -23.71
CA ALA A 176 -18.24 -5.52 -22.79
C ALA A 176 -18.47 -6.11 -21.39
N GLU A 177 -18.98 -7.34 -21.32
CA GLU A 177 -19.14 -8.07 -20.06
C GLU A 177 -17.77 -8.33 -19.42
N PHE A 178 -16.79 -8.80 -20.19
CA PHE A 178 -15.43 -8.98 -19.70
C PHE A 178 -14.83 -7.69 -19.14
N GLU A 179 -14.93 -6.57 -19.88
CA GLU A 179 -14.37 -5.29 -19.46
C GLU A 179 -15.01 -4.80 -18.16
N SER A 180 -16.32 -4.96 -18.03
CA SER A 180 -17.06 -4.67 -16.80
C SER A 180 -16.58 -5.51 -15.62
N LYS A 181 -16.38 -6.83 -15.81
CA LYS A 181 -15.91 -7.73 -14.74
C LYS A 181 -14.44 -7.52 -14.39
N ALA A 182 -13.59 -7.23 -15.36
CA ALA A 182 -12.20 -6.86 -15.13
C ALA A 182 -12.11 -5.57 -14.31
N GLY A 183 -12.84 -4.53 -14.71
CA GLY A 183 -12.90 -3.28 -13.94
C GLY A 183 -13.43 -3.46 -12.51
N ALA A 184 -14.46 -4.29 -12.31
CA ALA A 184 -14.98 -4.60 -10.99
C ALA A 184 -13.97 -5.36 -10.10
N PHE A 185 -13.26 -6.34 -10.68
CA PHE A 185 -12.18 -7.04 -9.98
C PHE A 185 -11.04 -6.10 -9.60
N GLU A 186 -10.53 -5.30 -10.53
CA GLU A 186 -9.44 -4.38 -10.26
C GLU A 186 -9.83 -3.34 -9.20
N HIS A 187 -11.05 -2.83 -9.26
CA HIS A 187 -11.55 -1.89 -8.26
C HIS A 187 -11.56 -2.52 -6.85
N GLN A 188 -12.13 -3.72 -6.72
CA GLN A 188 -12.19 -4.43 -5.45
C GLN A 188 -10.79 -4.76 -4.91
N ALA A 189 -9.90 -5.33 -5.73
CA ALA A 189 -8.56 -5.71 -5.32
C ALA A 189 -7.75 -4.48 -4.84
N ASN A 190 -7.86 -3.36 -5.55
CA ASN A 190 -7.24 -2.11 -5.13
C ASN A 190 -7.87 -1.54 -3.84
N GLN A 191 -9.18 -1.66 -3.66
CA GLN A 191 -9.87 -1.23 -2.44
C GLN A 191 -9.38 -2.01 -1.23
N VAL A 192 -9.37 -3.34 -1.31
CA VAL A 192 -8.86 -4.25 -0.27
C VAL A 192 -7.41 -3.93 0.09
N ALA A 193 -6.54 -3.76 -0.93
CA ALA A 193 -5.15 -3.39 -0.71
C ALA A 193 -4.99 -2.03 -0.03
N ASN A 194 -5.72 -1.01 -0.48
CA ASN A 194 -5.66 0.32 0.12
C ASN A 194 -6.11 0.30 1.59
N THR A 195 -7.15 -0.47 1.92
CA THR A 195 -7.63 -0.63 3.30
C THR A 195 -6.61 -1.35 4.18
N ALA A 196 -5.93 -2.37 3.66
CA ALA A 196 -4.82 -3.04 4.35
C ALA A 196 -3.64 -2.08 4.62
N ILE A 197 -3.28 -1.24 3.66
CA ILE A 197 -2.24 -0.21 3.83
C ILE A 197 -2.66 0.84 4.86
N GLN A 198 -3.92 1.30 4.80
CA GLN A 198 -4.47 2.25 5.78
C GLN A 198 -4.42 1.67 7.20
N LEU A 199 -4.80 0.40 7.37
CA LEU A 199 -4.68 -0.32 8.64
C LEU A 199 -3.23 -0.40 9.11
N ALA A 200 -2.29 -0.74 8.20
CA ALA A 200 -0.87 -0.84 8.52
C ALA A 200 -0.26 0.50 8.96
N ASN A 201 -0.63 1.60 8.29
CA ASN A 201 -0.09 2.92 8.59
C ASN A 201 -0.70 3.54 9.85
N ALA A 202 -1.99 3.30 10.08
CA ALA A 202 -2.68 3.83 11.25
C ALA A 202 -2.42 2.97 12.50
N GLY A 203 -2.19 1.66 12.32
CA GLY A 203 -1.97 0.68 13.38
C GLY A 203 -0.88 1.13 14.37
N GLY A 204 -1.28 1.36 15.62
CA GLY A 204 -0.44 1.92 16.67
C GLY A 204 0.66 0.98 17.18
N ASN A 205 0.71 0.73 18.50
CA ASN A 205 1.70 -0.17 19.14
C ASN A 205 1.42 -1.67 18.91
N THR A 206 0.80 -2.03 17.78
CA THR A 206 0.59 -3.42 17.37
C THR A 206 1.91 -4.02 16.89
N ASN A 207 1.94 -5.33 16.63
CA ASN A 207 3.12 -6.03 16.11
C ASN A 207 3.60 -5.38 14.80
N LYS A 208 4.65 -4.55 14.88
CA LYS A 208 5.23 -3.82 13.73
C LYS A 208 5.56 -4.75 12.56
N ARG A 209 6.09 -5.94 12.85
CA ARG A 209 6.38 -6.95 11.82
C ARG A 209 5.11 -7.39 11.09
N LEU A 210 4.00 -7.54 11.80
CA LEU A 210 2.72 -7.89 11.19
C LEU A 210 2.20 -6.77 10.29
N LEU A 211 2.26 -5.51 10.75
CA LEU A 211 1.82 -4.36 9.96
C LEU A 211 2.68 -4.17 8.70
N ASP A 212 4.00 -4.34 8.81
CA ASP A 212 4.90 -4.31 7.66
C ASP A 212 4.59 -5.44 6.66
N GLN A 213 4.27 -6.65 7.14
CA GLN A 213 3.84 -7.76 6.29
C GLN A 213 2.50 -7.48 5.60
N ILE A 214 1.51 -6.94 6.32
CA ILE A 214 0.22 -6.56 5.75
C ILE A 214 0.41 -5.53 4.64
N ARG A 215 1.25 -4.51 4.87
CA ARG A 215 1.56 -3.50 3.85
C ARG A 215 2.23 -4.14 2.62
N GLN A 216 3.22 -5.01 2.83
CA GLN A 216 3.92 -5.68 1.73
C GLN A 216 2.95 -6.50 0.87
N ASN A 217 2.12 -7.34 1.50
CA ASN A 217 1.15 -8.17 0.77
C ASN A 217 0.13 -7.29 0.00
N ALA A 218 -0.28 -6.17 0.59
CA ALA A 218 -1.17 -5.22 -0.09
C ALA A 218 -0.51 -4.55 -1.30
N GLU A 219 0.79 -4.23 -1.23
CA GLU A 219 1.56 -3.71 -2.37
C GLU A 219 1.70 -4.77 -3.47
N GLU A 220 2.01 -6.01 -3.11
CA GLU A 220 2.08 -7.15 -4.05
C GLU A 220 0.72 -7.40 -4.73
N LEU A 221 -0.39 -7.34 -3.98
CA LEU A 221 -1.74 -7.44 -4.52
C LEU A 221 -2.00 -6.37 -5.60
N LYS A 222 -1.59 -5.12 -5.36
CA LYS A 222 -1.73 -4.03 -6.36
C LYS A 222 -0.89 -4.28 -7.61
N GLU A 223 0.28 -4.90 -7.47
CA GLU A 223 1.15 -5.24 -8.59
C GLU A 223 0.59 -6.38 -9.45
N TRP A 224 -0.01 -7.40 -8.83
CA TRP A 224 -0.55 -8.57 -9.54
C TRP A 224 -1.94 -8.32 -10.14
N THR A 225 -2.74 -7.44 -9.53
CA THR A 225 -4.11 -7.09 -9.99
C THR A 225 -4.19 -6.86 -11.51
N PRO A 226 -3.42 -5.94 -12.12
CA PRO A 226 -3.48 -5.73 -13.57
C PRO A 226 -2.95 -6.93 -14.38
N GLN A 227 -2.03 -7.73 -13.82
CA GLN A 227 -1.50 -8.91 -14.49
C GLN A 227 -2.57 -10.00 -14.62
N VAL A 228 -3.36 -10.21 -13.56
CA VAL A 228 -4.48 -11.15 -13.55
C VAL A 228 -5.54 -10.75 -14.60
N SER A 229 -5.92 -9.47 -14.65
CA SER A 229 -6.80 -8.94 -15.70
C SER A 229 -6.24 -9.15 -17.10
N HIS A 230 -4.94 -8.91 -17.28
CA HIS A 230 -4.28 -9.11 -18.57
C HIS A 230 -4.31 -10.57 -19.02
N VAL A 231 -4.00 -11.51 -18.11
CA VAL A 231 -4.07 -12.95 -18.41
C VAL A 231 -5.51 -13.38 -18.73
N ALA A 232 -6.48 -12.88 -17.97
CA ALA A 232 -7.90 -13.11 -18.25
C ALA A 232 -8.29 -12.59 -19.65
N LYS A 233 -7.74 -11.44 -20.07
CA LYS A 233 -7.95 -10.88 -21.41
C LYS A 233 -7.34 -11.76 -22.50
N ILE A 234 -6.14 -12.28 -22.26
CA ILE A 234 -5.50 -13.25 -23.18
C ILE A 234 -6.39 -14.50 -23.30
N MET A 235 -6.93 -15.03 -22.21
CA MET A 235 -7.87 -16.18 -22.27
C MET A 235 -9.10 -15.86 -23.12
N LEU A 236 -9.67 -14.67 -22.94
CA LEU A 236 -10.80 -14.18 -23.73
C LEU A 236 -10.45 -14.17 -25.23
N ASP A 237 -9.30 -13.63 -25.62
CA ASP A 237 -8.90 -13.52 -27.02
C ASP A 237 -8.51 -14.88 -27.63
N TYR A 238 -7.89 -15.77 -26.87
CA TYR A 238 -7.55 -17.13 -27.30
C TYR A 238 -8.79 -17.98 -27.56
N GLY A 239 -9.83 -17.85 -26.72
CA GLY A 239 -11.12 -18.52 -26.94
C GLY A 239 -11.72 -18.23 -28.32
N LYS A 240 -11.48 -17.03 -28.89
CA LYS A 240 -11.91 -16.70 -30.26
C LYS A 240 -11.10 -17.40 -31.35
N ARG A 241 -9.79 -17.60 -31.13
CA ARG A 241 -8.84 -18.02 -32.18
C ARG A 241 -8.67 -19.54 -32.22
N SER A 242 -8.62 -20.20 -31.07
CA SER A 242 -8.42 -21.65 -30.95
C SER A 242 -9.18 -22.21 -29.74
N PRO A 243 -10.48 -22.53 -29.87
CA PRO A 243 -11.31 -23.05 -28.78
C PRO A 243 -10.80 -24.35 -28.13
N GLY A 244 -9.92 -25.09 -28.81
CA GLY A 244 -9.33 -26.35 -28.33
C GLY A 244 -7.97 -26.23 -27.61
N ASP A 245 -7.28 -25.08 -27.69
CA ASP A 245 -5.89 -24.88 -27.20
C ASP A 245 -5.80 -23.98 -25.94
N VAL A 246 -6.94 -23.77 -25.27
CA VAL A 246 -7.06 -23.01 -24.01
C VAL A 246 -6.28 -23.57 -22.79
N PRO A 247 -5.72 -24.80 -22.73
CA PRO A 247 -5.12 -25.31 -21.49
C PRO A 247 -3.97 -24.47 -20.93
N ALA A 248 -3.02 -24.01 -21.76
CA ALA A 248 -1.80 -23.37 -21.24
C ALA A 248 -2.06 -22.00 -20.60
N VAL A 249 -2.94 -21.18 -21.21
CA VAL A 249 -3.32 -19.87 -20.67
C VAL A 249 -4.25 -20.03 -19.46
N SER A 250 -5.14 -21.04 -19.48
CA SER A 250 -5.99 -21.36 -18.33
C SER A 250 -5.17 -21.76 -17.12
N VAL A 251 -4.12 -22.59 -17.29
CA VAL A 251 -3.21 -22.98 -16.21
C VAL A 251 -2.46 -21.77 -15.64
N HIS A 252 -2.06 -20.81 -16.47
CA HIS A 252 -1.40 -19.60 -15.99
C HIS A 252 -2.35 -18.72 -15.14
N PHE A 253 -3.60 -18.57 -15.58
CA PHE A 253 -4.63 -17.86 -14.82
C PHE A 253 -4.99 -18.58 -13.53
N GLU A 254 -5.15 -19.91 -13.56
CA GLU A 254 -5.41 -20.74 -12.37
C GLU A 254 -4.26 -20.63 -11.36
N ASN A 255 -3.01 -20.62 -11.81
CA ASN A 255 -1.87 -20.39 -10.92
C ASN A 255 -1.88 -18.99 -10.28
N MET A 256 -2.19 -17.94 -11.04
CA MET A 256 -2.31 -16.57 -10.51
C MET A 256 -3.50 -16.44 -9.55
N ARG A 257 -4.63 -17.06 -9.87
CA ARG A 257 -5.81 -17.12 -9.01
C ARG A 257 -5.49 -17.86 -7.71
N ASP A 258 -4.85 -19.02 -7.78
CA ASP A 258 -4.48 -19.82 -6.63
C ASP A 258 -3.49 -19.07 -5.72
N ILE A 259 -2.60 -18.23 -6.27
CA ILE A 259 -1.74 -17.35 -5.46
C ILE A 259 -2.59 -16.36 -4.66
N LEU A 260 -3.54 -15.67 -5.31
CA LEU A 260 -4.46 -14.74 -4.65
C LEU A 260 -5.36 -15.43 -3.61
N GLU A 261 -5.86 -16.62 -3.90
CA GLU A 261 -6.75 -17.38 -3.00
C GLU A 261 -5.99 -18.07 -1.85
N ARG A 262 -4.73 -18.46 -2.04
CA ARG A 262 -3.91 -19.06 -0.97
C ARG A 262 -3.49 -18.04 0.08
N GLU A 263 -3.34 -16.78 -0.29
CA GLU A 263 -3.10 -15.70 0.67
C GLU A 263 -4.31 -15.45 1.58
N ASP A 264 -5.54 -15.65 1.08
CA ASP A 264 -6.77 -15.66 1.89
C ASP A 264 -6.91 -16.90 2.78
N GLY A 265 -6.33 -18.04 2.39
CA GLY A 265 -6.42 -19.30 3.15
C GLY A 265 -5.62 -19.31 4.46
N HIS A 266 -4.54 -18.50 4.56
CA HIS A 266 -3.70 -18.46 5.75
C HIS A 266 -4.27 -17.61 6.89
N THR A 267 -5.17 -16.67 6.61
CA THR A 267 -5.83 -15.85 7.65
C THR A 267 -6.95 -16.60 8.38
N HIS A 268 -7.60 -17.58 7.74
CA HIS A 268 -8.73 -18.31 8.35
C HIS A 268 -8.32 -19.48 9.25
N GLN A 269 -7.12 -20.07 9.09
CA GLN A 269 -6.70 -21.22 9.90
C GLN A 269 -6.05 -20.84 11.24
N SER A 270 -5.49 -19.63 11.38
CA SER A 270 -4.82 -19.23 12.63
C SER A 270 -5.82 -18.80 13.74
N GLY A 271 -7.06 -18.45 13.39
CA GLY A 271 -8.09 -17.99 14.33
C GLY A 271 -8.90 -19.09 15.03
N ARG A 272 -8.77 -20.36 14.64
CA ARG A 272 -9.59 -21.47 15.20
C ARG A 272 -8.88 -22.41 16.16
N GLN A 273 -7.59 -22.20 16.45
CA GLN A 273 -6.79 -23.15 17.24
C GLN A 273 -6.26 -22.61 18.57
N ARG A 274 -6.92 -21.60 19.14
CA ARG A 274 -6.67 -21.13 20.52
C ARG A 274 -7.99 -20.94 21.27
N ASN A 275 -8.73 -22.04 21.49
CA ASN A 275 -9.69 -22.16 22.59
C ASN A 275 -10.08 -23.63 22.73
N GLY A 276 -9.27 -24.39 23.47
CA GLY A 276 -9.50 -25.82 23.62
C GLY A 276 -8.63 -26.50 24.65
N HIS A 277 -8.17 -25.81 25.70
CA HIS A 277 -7.56 -26.47 26.85
C HIS A 277 -7.90 -25.72 28.15
N GLY A 278 -9.11 -25.98 28.65
CA GLY A 278 -9.49 -25.73 30.04
C GLY A 278 -9.79 -27.08 30.69
N GLN A 279 -8.94 -27.46 31.65
CA GLN A 279 -8.90 -28.76 32.31
C GLN A 279 -10.23 -29.17 32.95
N VAL A 280 -10.61 -30.42 32.73
CA VAL A 280 -11.33 -31.22 33.72
C VAL A 280 -10.26 -31.78 34.65
N TYR A 281 -10.28 -31.40 35.93
CA TYR A 281 -10.15 -32.23 37.13
C TYR A 281 -10.29 -31.33 38.36
#